data_AF-A0A379F4A3-F1
#
_entry.id   AF-A0A379F4A3-F1
#
_cell.length_a   1.000
_cell.length_b   1.000
_cell.length_c   1.000
_cell.angle_alpha   90.00
_cell.angle_beta   90.00
_cell.angle_gamma   90.00
#
_symmetry.space_group_name_H-M   'P 1'
#
loop_
_entity.id
_entity.type
_entity.pdbx_description
1 polymer ?
#
loop_
_entity_poly.entity_id
_entity_poly.type
_entity_poly.pdbx_seq_one_letter_code
_entity_poly.pdbx_strand_id
1 'polypeptide(L)' 'MQGTNWVKCSEKMPLDDASVLCCDIDSLSGEMFIADYIKEFTFGKRTVLTGFYRGNRQRPVSHWMPLPPMPEGE' A
#
# COMPACT_ATOMS: atom_id res chain seq x y z
N MET A 1 4.45 -22.00 -12.19
CA MET A 1 4.07 -21.37 -10.91
C MET A 1 3.98 -19.88 -11.16
N GLN A 2 2.78 -19.32 -11.33
CA GLN A 2 2.59 -17.88 -11.48
C GLN A 2 2.95 -17.24 -10.13
N GLY A 3 4.16 -16.69 -10.03
CA GLY A 3 4.64 -16.03 -8.83
C GLY A 3 3.71 -14.87 -8.51
N THR A 4 3.23 -14.82 -7.28
CA THR A 4 2.40 -13.70 -6.81
C THR A 4 3.22 -12.41 -6.89
N ASN A 5 2.64 -11.32 -7.42
CA ASN A 5 3.30 -10.03 -7.66
C ASN A 5 3.60 -9.23 -6.38
N TRP A 6 3.85 -9.90 -5.26
CA TRP A 6 4.16 -9.25 -3.99
C TRP A 6 5.58 -8.68 -4.01
N VAL A 7 5.67 -7.40 -3.66
CA VAL A 7 6.91 -6.64 -3.55
C VAL A 7 7.12 -6.31 -2.08
N LYS A 8 8.31 -6.61 -1.55
CA LYS A 8 8.67 -6.19 -0.19
C LYS A 8 8.90 -4.68 -0.16
N CYS A 9 8.39 -4.00 0.86
CA CYS A 9 8.62 -2.57 1.04
C CYS A 9 10.12 -2.23 1.17
N SER A 10 10.93 -3.16 1.69
CA SER A 10 12.39 -3.02 1.78
C SER A 10 13.11 -3.12 0.43
N GLU A 11 12.47 -3.71 -0.59
CA GLU A 11 13.03 -3.83 -1.94
C GLU A 11 12.61 -2.65 -2.81
N LYS A 12 11.32 -2.30 -2.77
CA LYS A 12 10.77 -1.22 -3.56
C LYS A 12 9.46 -0.71 -2.95
N MET A 13 9.34 0.61 -2.89
CA MET A 13 8.07 1.27 -2.54
C MET A 13 7.21 1.51 -3.78
N PRO A 14 5.88 1.63 -3.64
CA PRO A 14 5.00 2.06 -4.72
C PRO A 14 5.36 3.45 -5.26
N LEU A 15 4.75 3.81 -6.39
CA LEU A 15 4.75 5.19 -6.86
C LEU A 15 3.92 6.05 -5.91
N ASP A 16 4.22 7.34 -5.85
CA ASP A 16 3.43 8.31 -5.07
C ASP A 16 1.99 8.35 -5.59
N ASP A 17 1.03 8.53 -4.68
CA ASP A 17 -0.42 8.48 -4.92
C ASP A 17 -0.94 7.16 -5.53
N ALA A 18 -0.16 6.07 -5.47
CA ALA A 18 -0.62 4.76 -5.98
C ALA A 18 -1.51 4.03 -4.97
N SER A 19 -2.70 3.61 -5.41
CA SER A 19 -3.53 2.64 -4.69
C SER A 19 -3.03 1.22 -4.93
N VAL A 20 -2.77 0.48 -3.85
CA VAL A 20 -2.15 -0.85 -3.88
C VAL A 20 -2.81 -1.80 -2.89
N LEU A 21 -2.73 -3.11 -3.17
CA LEU A 21 -3.11 -4.14 -2.22
C LEU A 21 -1.94 -4.39 -1.25
N CYS A 22 -2.23 -4.37 0.05
CA CYS A 22 -1.25 -4.47 1.12
C CYS A 22 -1.51 -5.68 2.02
N CYS A 23 -0.45 -6.18 2.66
CA CYS A 23 -0.51 -7.15 3.74
C CYS A 23 -0.12 -6.50 5.07
N ASP A 24 -1.03 -6.53 6.04
CA ASP A 24 -0.82 -6.00 7.39
C ASP A 24 0.05 -6.94 8.23
N ILE A 25 1.12 -6.43 8.83
CA ILE A 25 1.97 -7.22 9.74
C ILE A 25 1.47 -7.25 11.18
N ASP A 26 0.69 -6.26 11.60
CA ASP A 26 0.23 -6.13 12.98
C ASP A 26 -1.17 -6.74 13.18
N SER A 27 -1.83 -7.13 12.09
CA SER A 27 -3.09 -7.85 12.16
C SER A 27 -2.85 -9.33 12.49
N LEU A 28 -3.41 -9.79 13.61
CA LEU A 28 -3.43 -11.21 13.99
C LEU A 28 -4.08 -12.12 12.92
N SER A 29 -4.87 -11.53 12.02
CA SER A 29 -5.55 -12.25 10.95
C SER A 29 -4.83 -12.22 9.60
N GLY A 30 -3.70 -11.49 9.47
CA GLY A 30 -3.01 -11.31 8.19
C GLY A 30 -3.93 -10.65 7.15
N GLU A 31 -4.77 -9.70 7.57
CA GLU A 31 -5.75 -9.05 6.71
C GLU A 31 -5.08 -8.36 5.51
N MET A 32 -5.64 -8.61 4.33
CA MET A 32 -5.30 -7.87 3.11
C MET A 32 -6.22 -6.65 2.99
N PHE A 33 -5.66 -5.50 2.65
CA PHE A 33 -6.42 -4.26 2.51
C PHE A 33 -5.86 -3.39 1.39
N ILE A 34 -6.71 -2.52 0.84
CA ILE A 34 -6.28 -1.50 -0.14
C ILE A 34 -5.81 -0.25 0.63
N ALA A 35 -4.69 0.31 0.21
CA ALA A 35 -4.14 1.53 0.75
C ALA A 35 -3.53 2.40 -0.34
N ASP A 36 -3.52 3.71 -0.08
CA ASP A 36 -2.81 4.68 -0.91
C ASP A 36 -1.40 4.89 -0.34
N TYR A 37 -0.38 4.81 -1.19
CA TYR A 37 0.98 5.14 -0.81
C TYR A 37 1.24 6.63 -1.05
N ILE A 38 1.50 7.36 0.03
CA ILE A 38 1.80 8.79 -0.01
C ILE A 38 3.26 8.98 0.34
N LYS A 39 4.03 9.62 -0.53
CA LYS A 39 5.45 9.90 -0.33
C LYS A 39 5.65 11.21 0.41
N GLU A 40 4.86 12.23 0.08
CA GLU A 40 4.95 13.55 0.68
C GLU A 40 3.58 14.20 0.82
N PHE A 41 3.01 14.09 2.02
CA PHE A 41 1.89 14.94 2.41
C PHE A 41 2.41 16.13 3.22
N THR A 42 1.93 17.35 3.00
CA THR A 42 2.25 18.50 3.85
C THR A 42 0.98 19.02 4.54
N PHE A 43 0.99 19.06 5.88
CA PHE A 43 -0.07 19.70 6.65
C PHE A 43 0.43 21.00 7.32
N GLY A 44 -0.06 22.16 6.87
CA GLY A 44 0.35 23.45 7.41
C GLY A 44 1.85 23.73 7.24
N LYS A 45 2.52 24.17 8.31
CA LYS A 45 3.96 24.54 8.27
C LYS A 45 4.93 23.38 8.47
N ARG A 46 4.46 22.19 8.86
CA ARG A 46 5.26 20.95 8.95
C ARG A 46 4.34 19.74 8.88
N THR A 47 4.65 18.83 7.97
CA THR A 47 5.14 17.46 8.24
C THR A 47 4.98 16.68 6.95
N VAL A 48 6.09 16.19 6.40
CA VAL A 48 6.15 15.18 5.33
C VAL A 48 5.81 13.84 5.97
N LEU A 49 4.62 13.30 5.70
CA LEU A 49 4.26 11.95 6.12
C LEU A 49 4.38 11.01 4.92
N THR A 50 5.30 10.04 5.02
CA THR A 50 5.49 8.98 4.03
C THR A 50 4.89 7.67 4.56
N GLY A 51 4.01 7.02 3.82
CA GLY A 51 3.49 5.72 4.21
C GLY A 51 2.26 5.24 3.45
N PHE A 52 1.75 4.09 3.88
CA PHE A 52 0.51 3.50 3.36
C PHE A 52 -0.67 3.94 4.21
N TYR A 53 -1.71 4.49 3.58
CA TYR A 53 -2.88 5.03 4.26
C TYR A 53 -4.15 4.28 3.84
N ARG A 54 -4.92 3.84 4.84
CA ARG A 54 -6.30 3.36 4.67
C ARG A 54 -7.22 4.41 5.30
N GLY A 55 -7.82 5.26 4.48
CA GLY A 55 -8.48 6.48 4.96
C GLY A 55 -7.46 7.41 5.61
N ASN A 56 -7.72 7.89 6.83
CA ASN A 56 -6.84 8.81 7.55
C ASN A 56 -5.80 8.13 8.46
N ARG A 57 -5.68 6.80 8.43
CA ARG A 57 -4.77 6.04 9.29
C ARG A 57 -3.62 5.45 8.49
N GLN A 58 -2.40 5.74 8.92
CA GLN A 58 -1.21 5.05 8.43
C GLN A 58 -1.22 3.59 8.91
N ARG A 59 -0.87 2.66 8.01
CA ARG A 59 -0.80 1.23 8.30
C ARG A 59 0.63 0.71 8.18
N PRO A 60 1.03 -0.23 9.05
CA PRO A 60 2.29 -0.94 8.92
C PRO A 60 2.16 -2.00 7.82
N VAL A 61 2.88 -1.83 6.72
CA VAL A 61 2.83 -2.70 5.54
C VAL A 61 4.20 -3.30 5.30
N SER A 62 4.27 -4.62 5.13
CA SER A 62 5.52 -5.31 4.76
C SER A 62 5.60 -5.61 3.27
N HIS A 63 4.47 -5.96 2.66
CA HIS A 63 4.38 -6.34 1.26
C HIS A 63 3.20 -5.64 0.60
N TRP A 64 3.39 -5.27 -0.66
CA TRP A 64 2.35 -4.69 -1.49
C TRP A 64 2.35 -5.34 -2.88
N MET A 65 1.24 -5.20 -3.60
CA MET A 65 1.17 -5.48 -5.03
C MET A 65 0.28 -4.43 -5.71
N PRO A 66 0.50 -4.13 -7.01
CA PRO A 66 -0.47 -3.33 -7.76
C PRO A 66 -1.85 -3.99 -7.69
N LEU A 67 -2.90 -3.17 -7.74
CA LEU A 67 -4.25 -3.70 -7.84
C LEU A 67 -4.36 -4.61 -9.07
N PRO A 68 -5.07 -5.76 -8.96
CA PRO A 68 -5.32 -6.59 -10.12
C PRO A 68 -6.02 -5.75 -11.20
N PRO A 69 -5.77 -6.03 -12.49
CA PRO A 69 -6.53 -5.37 -13.54
C PRO A 69 -8.02 -5.60 -13.30
N MET A 70 -8.85 -4.59 -13.62
CA MET A 70 -10.29 -4.79 -13.60
C MET A 70 -10.61 -6.02 -14.45
N PRO A 71 -11.48 -6.93 -13.99
CA PRO A 71 -11.96 -8.02 -14.84
C PRO A 71 -12.54 -7.40 -16.12
N GLU A 72 -12.04 -7.84 -17.26
CA GLU A 72 -12.74 -7.59 -18.53
C GLU A 72 -14.07 -8.35 -18.39
N GLY A 73 -15.19 -7.61 -18.36
CA GLY A 73 -16.52 -8.25 -18.33
C GLY A 73 -16.69 -9.14 -19.56
N GLU A 74 -17.37 -10.28 -19.39
CA GLU A 74 -17.84 -11.08 -20.53
C GLU A 74 -18.83 -10.29 -21.41
#